data_AF-A0A4S1XCL8-F1
#
_entry.id   AF-A0A4S1XCL8-F1
#
_cell.length_a   1.000
_cell.length_b   1.000
_cell.length_c   1.000
_cell.angle_alpha   90.00
_cell.angle_beta   90.00
_cell.angle_gamma   90.00
#
_symmetry.space_group_name_H-M   'P 1'
#
loop_
_entity.id
_entity.type
_entity.pdbx_description
1 polymer ?
#
loop_
_entity_poly.entity_id
_entity_poly.type
_entity_poly.pdbx_seq_one_letter_code
_entity_poly.pdbx_strand_id
1 'polypeptide(L)'
;MSAAGDGVANADEAQIRRLRLASFAEATTLLILLGIAVPLKHALGYPAATRIMGPVHGVAFVAYAWSVIATVSGGGWSRHEVTRLIVAAFIPFGGFANAGLLRRKQVDAAANRVGEQKWSTSG
;
A
#
# COMPACT_ATOMS: atom_id res chain seq x y z
N MET A 1 -13.79 -13.02 26.65
CA MET A 1 -12.82 -12.00 26.17
C MET A 1 -12.31 -12.26 24.74
N SER A 2 -12.98 -13.11 23.92
CA SER A 2 -12.53 -13.52 22.55
C SER A 2 -12.92 -12.54 21.44
N ALA A 3 -14.14 -11.97 21.47
CA ALA A 3 -14.66 -11.17 20.36
C ALA A 3 -13.90 -9.85 20.07
N ALA A 4 -13.24 -9.28 21.09
CA ALA A 4 -12.48 -8.05 20.94
C ALA A 4 -11.14 -8.28 20.22
N GLY A 5 -10.47 -9.42 20.47
CA GLY A 5 -9.21 -9.82 19.81
C GLY A 5 -9.41 -10.15 18.34
N ASP A 6 -10.50 -10.88 18.03
CA ASP A 6 -10.87 -11.18 16.64
C ASP A 6 -11.13 -9.90 15.84
N GLY A 7 -11.78 -8.89 16.44
CA GLY A 7 -12.09 -7.62 15.80
C GLY A 7 -10.86 -6.82 15.36
N VAL A 8 -9.82 -6.75 16.21
CA VAL A 8 -8.58 -6.02 15.89
C VAL A 8 -7.74 -6.75 14.83
N ALA A 9 -7.61 -8.07 14.91
CA ALA A 9 -6.86 -8.85 13.92
C ALA A 9 -7.48 -8.72 12.51
N ASN A 10 -8.81 -8.71 12.41
CA ASN A 10 -9.52 -8.50 11.13
C ASN A 10 -9.29 -7.09 10.56
N ALA A 11 -9.16 -6.08 11.43
CA ALA A 11 -8.89 -4.71 11.01
C ALA A 11 -7.47 -4.58 10.44
N ASP A 12 -6.47 -5.18 11.08
CA ASP A 12 -5.07 -5.15 10.65
C ASP A 12 -4.88 -5.82 9.28
N GLU A 13 -5.47 -6.99 9.07
CA GLU A 13 -5.41 -7.69 7.78
C GLU A 13 -6.05 -6.84 6.65
N ALA A 14 -7.21 -6.24 6.94
CA ALA A 14 -7.90 -5.37 6.00
C ALA A 14 -7.07 -4.12 5.65
N GLN A 15 -6.39 -3.53 6.63
CA GLN A 15 -5.51 -2.37 6.43
C GLN A 15 -4.31 -2.72 5.55
N ILE A 16 -3.61 -3.81 5.83
CA ILE A 16 -2.45 -4.24 5.01
C ILE A 16 -2.90 -4.57 3.58
N ARG A 17 -4.07 -5.18 3.40
CA ARG A 17 -4.63 -5.45 2.06
C ARG A 17 -4.95 -4.17 1.29
N ARG A 18 -5.54 -3.17 1.94
CA ARG A 18 -5.79 -1.85 1.34
C ARG A 18 -4.49 -1.15 0.97
N LEU A 19 -3.50 -1.15 1.87
CA LEU A 19 -2.18 -0.59 1.62
C LEU A 19 -1.50 -1.24 0.41
N ARG A 20 -1.59 -2.57 0.28
CA ARG A 20 -1.04 -3.28 -0.88
C ARG A 20 -1.71 -2.90 -2.19
N LEU A 21 -3.04 -2.77 -2.21
CA LEU A 21 -3.77 -2.33 -3.39
C LEU A 21 -3.46 -0.87 -3.75
N ALA A 22 -3.44 0.01 -2.75
CA ALA A 22 -3.11 1.42 -2.94
C ALA A 22 -1.67 1.61 -3.45
N SER A 23 -0.72 0.84 -2.93
CA SER A 23 0.68 0.85 -3.40
C SER A 23 0.80 0.43 -4.86
N PHE A 24 0.05 -0.59 -5.28
CA PHE A 24 0.05 -1.04 -6.67
C PHE A 24 -0.60 0.00 -7.59
N ALA A 25 -1.72 0.60 -7.17
CA ALA A 25 -2.41 1.64 -7.93
C ALA A 25 -1.54 2.89 -8.09
N GLU A 26 -0.96 3.39 -7.00
CA GLU A 26 -0.05 4.53 -6.99
C GLU A 26 1.14 4.29 -7.94
N ALA A 27 1.87 3.17 -7.77
CA ALA A 27 3.00 2.84 -8.62
C ALA A 27 2.63 2.71 -10.10
N THR A 28 1.46 2.14 -10.41
CA THR A 28 0.95 2.04 -11.79
C THR A 28 0.64 3.41 -12.37
N THR A 29 -0.02 4.29 -11.61
CA THR A 29 -0.33 5.65 -12.06
C THR A 29 0.92 6.50 -12.26
N LEU A 30 1.94 6.35 -11.41
CA LEU A 30 3.23 7.01 -11.54
C LEU A 30 3.98 6.54 -12.81
N LEU A 31 3.97 5.24 -13.07
CA LEU A 31 4.57 4.68 -14.29
C LEU A 31 3.87 5.16 -15.57
N ILE A 32 2.54 5.23 -15.58
CA ILE A 32 1.79 5.75 -16.73
C ILE A 32 2.08 7.26 -16.91
N LEU A 33 2.10 8.02 -15.81
CA LEU A 33 2.38 9.45 -15.84
C LEU A 33 3.79 9.74 -16.40
N LEU A 34 4.82 9.08 -15.88
CA LEU A 34 6.21 9.32 -16.28
C LEU A 34 6.60 8.62 -17.58
N GLY A 35 6.13 7.40 -17.81
CA GLY A 35 6.51 6.58 -18.98
C GLY A 35 5.69 6.85 -20.23
N ILE A 36 4.47 7.38 -20.09
CA ILE A 36 3.58 7.63 -21.24
C ILE A 36 3.22 9.11 -21.31
N ALA A 37 2.63 9.67 -20.25
CA ALA A 37 2.06 11.02 -20.34
C ALA A 37 3.14 12.10 -20.54
N VAL A 38 4.26 12.03 -19.81
CA VAL A 38 5.37 13.00 -19.95
C VAL A 38 6.03 12.92 -21.34
N PRO A 39 6.41 11.75 -21.88
CA PRO A 39 6.93 11.62 -23.24
C PRO A 39 5.92 12.10 -24.29
N LEU A 40 4.64 11.74 -24.14
CA LEU A 40 3.59 12.16 -25.07
C LEU A 40 3.42 13.69 -25.09
N LYS A 41 3.53 14.36 -23.93
CA LYS A 41 3.51 15.82 -23.84
C LYS A 41 4.71 16.47 -24.55
N HIS A 42 5.92 15.95 -24.37
CA HIS A 42 7.15 16.63 -24.82
C HIS A 42 7.55 16.22 -26.25
N ALA A 43 7.33 14.96 -26.65
CA ALA A 43 7.70 14.46 -27.96
C ALA A 43 6.61 14.69 -29.02
N LEU A 44 5.33 14.61 -28.63
CA LEU A 44 4.19 14.70 -29.55
C LEU A 44 3.30 15.93 -29.32
N GLY A 45 3.70 16.82 -28.38
CA GLY A 45 3.00 18.07 -28.12
C GLY A 45 1.57 17.90 -27.57
N TYR A 46 1.24 16.73 -26.99
CA TYR A 46 -0.13 16.40 -26.57
C TYR A 46 -0.26 16.43 -25.03
N PRO A 47 -0.54 17.60 -24.41
CA PRO A 47 -0.52 17.76 -22.95
C PRO A 47 -1.74 17.12 -22.26
N ALA A 48 -2.78 16.73 -22.98
CA ALA A 48 -4.03 16.21 -22.41
C ALA A 48 -3.81 14.99 -21.50
N ALA A 49 -2.90 14.08 -21.88
CA ALA A 49 -2.58 12.92 -21.06
C ALA A 49 -2.00 13.31 -19.69
N THR A 50 -1.08 14.28 -19.63
CA THR A 50 -0.53 14.76 -18.34
C THR A 50 -1.58 15.49 -17.50
N ARG A 51 -2.51 16.20 -18.16
CA ARG A 51 -3.58 16.96 -17.49
C ARG A 51 -4.59 16.04 -16.79
N ILE A 52 -4.82 14.84 -17.35
CA ILE A 52 -5.69 13.82 -16.75
C ILE A 52 -4.90 12.97 -15.76
N MET A 53 -3.72 12.47 -16.15
CA MET A 53 -2.96 11.55 -15.32
C MET A 53 -2.36 12.21 -14.07
N GLY A 54 -2.08 13.52 -14.09
CA GLY A 54 -1.58 14.24 -12.93
C GLY A 54 -2.53 14.18 -11.73
N PRO A 55 -3.80 14.64 -11.86
CA PRO A 55 -4.81 14.51 -10.81
C PRO A 55 -5.10 13.04 -10.42
N VAL A 56 -5.17 12.12 -11.39
CA VAL A 56 -5.38 10.68 -11.13
C VAL A 56 -4.27 10.13 -10.23
N HIS A 57 -3.02 10.42 -10.56
CA HIS A 57 -1.87 10.03 -9.73
C HIS A 57 -1.91 10.72 -8.36
N GLY A 58 -2.23 12.02 -8.30
CA GLY A 58 -2.34 12.74 -7.03
C GLY A 58 -3.36 12.11 -6.07
N VAL A 59 -4.54 11.72 -6.57
CA VAL A 59 -5.55 11.01 -5.75
C VAL A 59 -5.03 9.64 -5.31
N ALA A 60 -4.39 8.88 -6.21
CA ALA A 60 -3.80 7.58 -5.86
C ALA A 60 -2.71 7.71 -4.79
N PHE A 61 -1.87 8.74 -4.88
CA PHE A 61 -0.82 9.04 -3.91
C PHE A 61 -1.39 9.38 -2.53
N VAL A 62 -2.43 10.22 -2.47
CA VAL A 62 -3.11 10.54 -1.19
C VAL A 62 -3.76 9.28 -0.59
N ALA A 63 -4.43 8.46 -1.39
CA ALA A 63 -5.02 7.20 -0.93
C ALA A 63 -3.96 6.21 -0.40
N TYR A 64 -2.80 6.16 -1.04
CA TYR A 64 -1.65 5.40 -0.57
C TYR A 64 -1.11 5.94 0.75
N ALA A 65 -0.84 7.25 0.84
CA ALA A 65 -0.33 7.88 2.06
C ALA A 65 -1.27 7.68 3.25
N TRP A 66 -2.58 7.83 3.03
CA TRP A 66 -3.59 7.54 4.04
C TRP A 66 -3.54 6.07 4.49
N SER A 67 -3.42 5.13 3.55
CA SER A 67 -3.32 3.70 3.86
C SER A 67 -2.05 3.36 4.64
N VAL A 68 -0.92 4.02 4.34
CA VAL A 68 0.33 3.89 5.11
C VAL A 68 0.10 4.37 6.54
N ILE A 69 -0.44 5.57 6.73
CA ILE A 69 -0.70 6.13 8.06
C ILE A 69 -1.63 5.20 8.85
N ALA A 70 -2.73 4.76 8.25
CA ALA A 70 -3.70 3.88 8.91
C ALA A 70 -3.07 2.55 9.36
N THR A 71 -2.23 1.95 8.51
CA THR A 71 -1.60 0.65 8.78
C THR A 71 -0.44 0.76 9.79
N VAL A 72 0.37 1.83 9.69
CA VAL A 72 1.54 2.02 10.56
C VAL A 72 1.13 2.49 11.96
N SER A 73 0.00 3.19 12.09
CA SER A 73 -0.55 3.62 13.38
C SER A 73 -0.92 2.45 14.30
N GLY A 74 -1.15 1.25 13.75
CA GLY A 74 -1.40 0.02 14.51
C GLY A 74 -0.16 -0.55 15.23
N GLY A 75 1.04 -0.01 14.99
CA GLY A 75 2.28 -0.52 15.59
C GLY A 75 2.83 -1.76 14.85
N GLY A 76 3.97 -2.30 15.31
CA GLY A 76 4.62 -3.46 14.67
C GLY A 76 5.41 -3.16 13.39
N TRP A 77 5.64 -1.88 13.09
CA TRP A 77 6.46 -1.42 11.96
C TRP A 77 7.73 -0.74 12.46
N SER A 78 8.87 -1.16 11.92
CA SER A 78 10.16 -0.50 12.17
C SER A 78 10.26 0.81 11.40
N ARG A 79 11.07 1.76 11.90
CA ARG A 79 11.32 3.04 11.23
C ARG A 79 11.83 2.86 9.80
N HIS A 80 12.68 1.85 9.59
CA HIS A 80 13.21 1.53 8.26
C HIS A 80 12.13 1.06 7.27
N GLU A 81 11.16 0.25 7.73
CA GLU A 81 10.03 -0.16 6.89
C GLU A 81 9.14 1.02 6.49
N VAL A 82 8.86 1.93 7.44
CA VAL A 82 8.06 3.14 7.18
C VAL A 82 8.77 4.06 6.19
N THR A 83 10.08 4.33 6.40
CA THR A 83 10.87 5.13 5.47
C THR A 83 10.92 4.50 4.09
N ARG A 84 11.08 3.18 4.00
CA ARG A 84 11.04 2.45 2.72
C ARG A 84 9.69 2.60 2.01
N LEU A 85 8.57 2.49 2.72
CA LEU A 85 7.23 2.71 2.16
C LEU A 85 7.07 4.11 1.57
N ILE A 86 7.58 5.14 2.27
CA ILE A 86 7.50 6.53 1.82
C ILE A 86 8.41 6.76 0.60
N VAL A 87 9.68 6.37 0.68
CA VAL A 87 10.67 6.58 -0.41
C VAL A 87 10.24 5.87 -1.68
N ALA A 88 9.72 4.66 -1.56
CA ALA A 88 9.25 3.86 -2.69
C ALA A 88 8.08 4.50 -3.46
N ALA A 89 7.32 5.41 -2.85
CA ALA A 89 6.24 6.14 -3.53
C ALA A 89 6.73 7.26 -4.46
N PHE A 90 8.00 7.68 -4.31
CA PHE A 90 8.59 8.74 -5.15
C PHE A 90 9.47 8.19 -6.27
N ILE A 91 9.88 6.92 -6.17
CA ILE A 91 10.77 6.30 -7.13
C ILE A 91 9.90 5.52 -8.14
N PRO A 92 9.97 5.80 -9.45
CA PRO A 92 9.36 4.92 -10.44
C PRO A 92 9.90 3.50 -10.23
N PHE A 93 9.01 2.50 -10.17
CA PHE A 93 9.29 1.12 -9.76
C PHE A 93 9.48 0.85 -8.25
N GLY A 94 9.47 1.85 -7.38
CA GLY A 94 9.63 1.68 -5.94
C GLY A 94 8.51 0.84 -5.30
N GLY A 95 7.27 0.97 -5.79
CA GLY A 95 6.14 0.12 -5.34
C GLY A 95 6.37 -1.39 -5.58
N PHE A 96 7.08 -1.79 -6.65
CA PHE A 96 7.43 -3.19 -6.88
C PHE A 96 8.43 -3.71 -5.85
N ALA A 97 9.35 -2.85 -5.39
CA ALA A 97 10.27 -3.20 -4.32
C ALA A 97 9.54 -3.45 -2.97
N ASN A 98 8.36 -2.87 -2.76
CA ASN A 98 7.56 -3.07 -1.54
C ASN A 98 6.65 -4.30 -1.57
N ALA A 99 6.38 -4.86 -2.76
CA ALA A 99 5.48 -6.01 -2.90
C ALA A 99 5.91 -7.22 -2.05
N GLY A 100 7.22 -7.46 -1.94
CA GLY A 100 7.77 -8.55 -1.12
C GLY A 100 7.59 -8.32 0.39
N LEU A 101 7.78 -7.09 0.86
CA LEU A 101 7.60 -6.72 2.27
C LEU A 101 6.13 -6.81 2.68
N LEU A 102 5.23 -6.20 1.89
CA LEU A 102 3.80 -6.19 2.16
C LEU A 102 3.21 -7.61 2.13
N ARG A 103 3.69 -8.48 1.23
CA ARG A 103 3.26 -9.88 1.20
C ARG A 103 3.66 -10.65 2.46
N ARG A 104 4.86 -10.41 3.00
CA ARG A 104 5.30 -11.04 4.27
C ARG A 104 4.42 -10.60 5.43
N LYS A 105 4.22 -9.29 5.61
CA LYS A 105 3.35 -8.74 6.67
C LYS A 105 1.91 -9.25 6.58
N GLN A 106 1.36 -9.47 5.38
CA GLN A 106 0.04 -10.09 5.22
C GLN A 106 0.01 -11.54 5.68
N VAL A 107 1.04 -12.32 5.35
CA VAL A 107 1.13 -13.73 5.76
C VAL A 107 1.32 -13.83 7.27
N ASP A 108 2.15 -12.96 7.86
CA ASP A 108 2.37 -12.92 9.31
C ASP A 108 1.08 -12.55 10.06
N ALA A 109 0.34 -11.55 9.56
CA ALA A 109 -0.96 -11.17 10.12
C ALA A 109 -2.00 -12.31 10.02
N ALA A 110 -2.04 -13.01 8.87
CA ALA A 110 -2.94 -14.15 8.67
C ALA A 110 -2.56 -15.36 9.54
N ALA A 111 -1.26 -15.63 9.72
CA ALA A 111 -0.77 -16.74 10.54
C ALA A 111 -1.07 -16.50 12.03
N ASN A 112 -0.91 -15.26 12.51
CA ASN A 112 -1.22 -14.90 13.89
C ASN A 112 -2.71 -15.11 14.22
N ARG A 113 -3.60 -14.73 13.29
CA ARG A 113 -5.06 -14.98 13.39
C ARG A 113 -5.38 -16.47 13.58
N VAL A 114 -4.76 -17.33 12.75
CA VAL A 114 -5.00 -18.79 12.83
C VAL A 114 -4.53 -19.36 14.17
N GLY A 115 -3.40 -18.85 14.70
CA GLY A 115 -2.90 -19.22 16.02
C GLY A 115 -3.85 -18.85 17.16
N GLU A 116 -4.34 -17.61 17.16
CA GLU A 116 -5.31 -17.12 18.16
C GLU A 116 -6.63 -17.91 18.12
N GLN A 117 -7.14 -18.19 16.91
CA GLN A 117 -8.37 -18.93 16.73
C GLN A 117 -8.26 -20.38 17.24
N LYS A 118 -7.12 -21.05 16.98
CA LYS A 118 -6.86 -22.42 17.47
C LYS A 118 -6.82 -22.49 18.99
N TRP A 119 -6.23 -21.51 19.66
CA TRP A 119 -6.22 -21.46 21.13
C TRP A 119 -7.62 -21.23 21.71
N SER A 120 -8.41 -20.35 21.09
CA SER A 120 -9.78 -20.03 21.54
C SER A 120 -10.76 -21.21 21.45
N THR A 121 -10.62 -22.08 20.43
CA THR A 121 -11.53 -23.24 20.25
C THR A 121 -11.08 -24.51 21.00
N SER A 122 -9.93 -24.49 21.68
CA SER A 122 -9.36 -25.65 22.39
C SER A 122 -9.66 -25.68 23.90
N GLY A 123 -10.39 -24.71 24.43
CA GLY A 123 -10.80 -24.60 25.85
C GLY A 123 -12.30 -24.69 26.03
#